data_AF-F6XEV7-F1
#
_entry.id   AF-F6XEV7-F1
#
_cell.length_a   1.000
_cell.length_b   1.000
_cell.length_c   1.000
_cell.angle_alpha   90.00
_cell.angle_beta   90.00
_cell.angle_gamma   90.00
#
_symmetry.space_group_name_H-M   'P 1'
#
loop_
_entity.id
_entity.type
_entity.pdbx_description
1 polymer ?
#
loop_
_entity_poly.entity_id
_entity_poly.type
_entity_poly.pdbx_seq_one_letter_code
_entity_poly.pdbx_strand_id
1 'polypeptide(L)'
;MLVLNNLKAFPYKLLRKMTWNQPSVPVRPCSLYTCTYKTRNRAIHPLWQSLEAVPGGDRQSPINIRWRDSVYDPCLKPLKICYDPSTCLHIWNNGYSFLVEFEDSADKSVIRGGPLENNYRLKQFHFHWGAINDWGSEHTVDSKCYPAELHLVHWNAVKYKSFEDAAMEENGLAVIGVFLKLGVHHKELQKLVDALPAIKHKDTLIEFGTFDPACLMPTCPDYWTYSGSLTTPPLSESVTWIIKKQPVEVDHNQLEAFRMLLFTSVGEKEKRMVDNFRPLQPLMNRTVRSSFHHDHILNLQKGRKQQTHHITP
;
A
#
# COMPACT_ATOMS: atom_id res chain seq x y z
N MET A 1 31.45 17.97 -51.10
CA MET A 1 30.94 16.62 -50.83
C MET A 1 32.10 15.82 -50.23
N LEU A 2 32.03 15.57 -48.92
CA LEU A 2 33.12 15.14 -48.05
C LEU A 2 33.44 13.65 -48.18
N VAL A 3 34.72 13.29 -48.26
CA VAL A 3 35.24 12.01 -47.76
C VAL A 3 36.68 12.20 -47.23
N LEU A 4 36.96 11.47 -46.14
CA LEU A 4 38.24 10.90 -45.67
C LEU A 4 38.85 11.45 -44.37
N ASN A 5 38.67 10.65 -43.32
CA ASN A 5 39.63 10.13 -42.34
C ASN A 5 40.92 10.92 -42.08
N ASN A 6 41.21 11.17 -40.79
CA ASN A 6 42.53 10.83 -40.25
C ASN A 6 42.54 10.60 -38.72
N LEU A 7 43.42 9.69 -38.34
CA LEU A 7 43.65 9.07 -37.05
C LEU A 7 44.77 9.79 -36.26
N LYS A 8 44.67 9.70 -34.92
CA LYS A 8 45.74 9.68 -33.87
C LYS A 8 46.49 10.99 -33.55
N ALA A 9 46.46 11.38 -32.27
CA ALA A 9 47.58 11.16 -31.32
C ALA A 9 47.29 11.74 -29.91
N PHE A 10 47.56 10.94 -28.87
CA PHE A 10 47.76 11.30 -27.46
C PHE A 10 49.25 11.65 -27.23
N PRO A 11 49.66 12.43 -26.20
CA PRO A 11 50.04 11.78 -24.92
C PRO A 11 49.88 12.59 -23.59
N TYR A 12 49.62 11.80 -22.54
CA TYR A 12 49.93 11.85 -21.09
C TYR A 12 50.58 13.06 -20.37
N LYS A 13 49.99 13.41 -19.21
CA LYS A 13 50.53 13.56 -17.80
C LYS A 13 49.50 14.39 -16.99
N LEU A 14 49.19 14.26 -15.69
CA LEU A 14 49.89 13.74 -14.50
C LEU A 14 48.84 13.45 -13.39
N LEU A 15 49.07 12.40 -12.58
CA LEU A 15 48.28 12.06 -11.38
C LEU A 15 48.53 13.01 -10.19
N ARG A 16 47.50 13.27 -9.38
CA ARG A 16 47.66 13.58 -7.94
C ARG A 16 46.57 12.87 -7.12
N LYS A 17 47.00 11.93 -6.27
CA LYS A 17 46.19 11.24 -5.25
C LYS A 17 45.98 12.18 -4.06
N MET A 18 44.77 12.23 -3.52
CA MET A 18 44.48 12.74 -2.17
C MET A 18 43.72 11.64 -1.41
N THR A 19 44.38 11.09 -0.40
CA THR A 19 43.85 10.11 0.55
C THR A 19 43.25 10.83 1.75
N TRP A 20 42.01 10.51 2.12
CA TRP A 20 41.41 10.90 3.39
C TRP A 20 41.16 9.64 4.23
N ASN A 21 41.86 9.53 5.35
CA ASN A 21 41.63 8.52 6.38
C ASN A 21 40.35 8.88 7.16
N GLN A 22 39.48 7.89 7.40
CA GLN A 22 38.36 7.98 8.35
C GLN A 22 38.57 6.95 9.48
N PRO A 23 38.27 7.29 10.74
CA PRO A 23 38.49 6.39 11.87
C PRO A 23 37.38 5.34 11.99
N SER A 24 37.76 4.09 12.27
CA SER A 24 36.89 2.95 12.48
C SER A 24 36.25 2.98 13.88
N VAL A 25 34.92 3.06 13.94
CA VAL A 25 34.14 2.86 15.17
C VAL A 25 33.67 1.40 15.21
N PRO A 26 33.84 0.67 16.34
CA PRO A 26 33.47 -0.74 16.41
C PRO A 26 31.95 -0.90 16.52
N VAL A 27 31.36 -1.62 15.56
CA VAL A 27 29.94 -1.97 15.54
C VAL A 27 29.68 -3.08 16.58
N ARG A 28 28.87 -2.79 17.60
CA ARG A 28 28.32 -3.81 18.49
C ARG A 28 27.25 -4.63 17.75
N PRO A 29 27.20 -5.96 17.88
CA PRO A 29 26.21 -6.78 17.17
C PRO A 29 24.84 -6.62 17.84
N CYS A 30 23.88 -6.05 17.11
CA CYS A 30 22.50 -5.91 17.55
C CYS A 30 21.71 -7.20 17.27
N SER A 31 20.80 -7.55 18.18
CA SER A 31 20.06 -8.80 18.28
C SER A 31 19.39 -9.29 16.98
N LEU A 32 19.43 -10.62 16.79
CA LEU A 32 19.06 -11.44 15.62
C LEU A 32 17.60 -11.38 15.09
N TYR A 33 16.83 -10.32 15.33
CA TYR A 33 15.46 -10.18 14.77
C TYR A 33 15.24 -8.96 13.87
N THR A 34 16.13 -7.97 13.88
CA THR A 34 15.98 -6.72 13.11
C THR A 34 16.68 -6.70 11.76
N CYS A 35 17.19 -7.84 11.27
CA CYS A 35 18.03 -7.92 10.07
C CYS A 35 17.48 -8.83 8.95
N THR A 36 16.18 -8.72 8.63
CA THR A 36 15.61 -9.39 7.44
C THR A 36 14.96 -8.44 6.43
N TYR A 37 14.66 -7.18 6.79
CA TYR A 37 14.04 -6.22 5.84
C TYR A 37 15.05 -5.61 4.86
N LYS A 38 16.27 -5.29 5.31
CA LYS A 38 17.28 -4.58 4.48
C LYS A 38 17.94 -5.44 3.39
N THR A 39 17.94 -6.76 3.51
CA THR A 39 18.70 -7.65 2.62
C THR A 39 17.84 -8.52 1.69
N ARG A 40 16.53 -8.67 1.94
CA ARG A 40 15.67 -9.58 1.14
C ARG A 40 14.87 -8.91 0.02
N ASN A 41 14.51 -7.62 0.13
CA ASN A 41 13.76 -6.88 -0.90
C ASN A 41 14.65 -6.15 -1.93
N ARG A 42 15.73 -6.79 -2.39
CA ARG A 42 16.53 -6.25 -3.51
C ARG A 42 15.94 -6.56 -4.89
N ALA A 43 14.95 -7.44 -4.97
CA ALA A 43 14.20 -7.67 -6.19
C ALA A 43 13.21 -6.52 -6.39
N ILE A 44 13.61 -5.53 -7.18
CA ILE A 44 12.72 -4.46 -7.62
C ILE A 44 11.70 -5.09 -8.59
N HIS A 45 10.42 -4.68 -8.49
CA HIS A 45 9.34 -5.17 -9.34
C HIS A 45 9.72 -5.06 -10.84
N PRO A 46 9.32 -6.00 -11.72
CA PRO A 46 9.71 -5.99 -13.15
C PRO A 46 9.38 -4.72 -13.94
N LEU A 47 8.37 -3.96 -13.53
CA LEU A 47 8.04 -2.63 -14.12
C LEU A 47 8.92 -1.48 -13.56
N TRP A 48 9.66 -1.72 -12.49
CA TRP A 48 10.49 -0.76 -11.79
C TRP A 48 11.93 -1.03 -12.22
N GLN A 49 12.22 -0.70 -13.48
CA GLN A 49 13.47 -1.08 -14.16
C GLN A 49 14.73 -0.44 -13.54
N SER A 50 14.59 0.58 -12.67
CA SER A 50 15.70 1.13 -11.89
C SER A 50 15.23 1.74 -10.57
N LEU A 51 16.05 1.62 -9.52
CA LEU A 51 15.87 2.33 -8.24
C LEU A 51 15.97 3.87 -8.42
N GLU A 52 16.58 4.30 -9.54
CA GLU A 52 16.76 5.70 -9.95
C GLU A 52 15.50 6.31 -10.59
N ALA A 53 14.49 5.50 -10.92
CA ALA A 53 13.20 5.95 -11.48
C ALA A 53 12.11 6.18 -10.42
N VAL A 54 12.44 6.10 -9.13
CA VAL A 54 11.55 6.49 -8.04
C VAL A 54 11.78 7.98 -7.78
N PRO A 55 10.95 8.90 -8.30
CA PRO A 55 11.07 10.30 -7.92
C PRO A 55 11.09 10.41 -6.39
N GLY A 56 12.14 11.05 -5.90
CA GLY A 56 12.16 11.52 -4.53
C GLY A 56 10.94 12.41 -4.28
N GLY A 57 10.48 12.40 -3.04
CA GLY A 57 9.36 13.22 -2.58
C GLY A 57 9.27 13.12 -1.06
N ASP A 58 8.81 14.19 -0.42
CA ASP A 58 8.80 14.28 1.04
C ASP A 58 7.63 13.51 1.67
N ARG A 59 6.71 13.01 0.83
CA ARG A 59 5.45 12.37 1.23
C ARG A 59 5.17 11.07 0.48
N GLN A 60 6.20 10.34 0.07
CA GLN A 60 6.02 9.03 -0.59
C GLN A 60 5.38 7.97 0.34
N SER A 61 4.62 7.05 -0.26
CA SER A 61 3.98 5.88 0.38
C SER A 61 4.52 4.57 -0.21
N PRO A 62 4.43 3.41 0.45
CA PRO A 62 3.84 3.18 1.77
C PRO A 62 4.80 3.55 2.91
N ILE A 63 4.30 3.58 4.14
CA ILE A 63 5.11 3.83 5.36
C ILE A 63 4.93 2.73 6.41
N ASN A 64 5.87 2.67 7.35
CA ASN A 64 5.70 1.90 8.58
C ASN A 64 4.93 2.75 9.59
N ILE A 65 3.75 2.30 9.96
CA ILE A 65 2.93 2.91 11.01
C ILE A 65 3.44 2.41 12.35
N ARG A 66 4.13 3.28 13.09
CA ARG A 66 4.43 3.05 14.49
C ARG A 66 3.25 3.52 15.32
N TRP A 67 2.38 2.61 15.73
CA TRP A 67 1.09 3.01 16.30
C TRP A 67 1.25 3.85 17.57
N ARG A 68 2.28 3.61 18.38
CA ARG A 68 2.57 4.41 19.59
C ARG A 68 2.99 5.85 19.28
N ASP A 69 3.55 6.07 18.10
CA ASP A 69 3.99 7.38 17.64
C ASP A 69 2.86 8.12 16.90
N SER A 70 1.72 7.45 16.64
CA SER A 70 0.58 8.11 16.00
C SER A 70 -0.14 9.03 16.98
N VAL A 71 -0.50 10.22 16.52
CA VAL A 71 -1.16 11.24 17.33
C VAL A 71 -2.67 11.03 17.25
N TYR A 72 -3.31 10.77 18.40
CA TYR A 72 -4.76 10.76 18.45
C TYR A 72 -5.32 12.14 18.11
N ASP A 73 -6.19 12.20 17.12
CA ASP A 73 -6.85 13.43 16.68
C ASP A 73 -8.36 13.32 16.94
N PRO A 74 -8.90 13.97 17.99
CA PRO A 74 -10.32 13.92 18.33
C PRO A 74 -11.21 14.63 17.30
N CYS A 75 -10.63 15.44 16.40
CA CYS A 75 -11.36 16.11 15.33
C CYS A 75 -11.61 15.19 14.12
N LEU A 76 -10.97 14.02 14.06
CA LEU A 76 -11.24 13.02 13.03
C LEU A 76 -12.67 12.48 13.19
N LYS A 77 -13.54 12.89 12.26
CA LYS A 77 -14.93 12.42 12.22
C LYS A 77 -14.98 10.91 11.91
N PRO A 78 -16.12 10.23 12.17
CA PRO A 78 -16.34 8.89 11.62
C PRO A 78 -16.23 8.91 10.09
N LEU A 79 -15.53 7.94 9.52
CA LEU A 79 -15.51 7.72 8.08
C LEU A 79 -16.84 7.09 7.66
N LYS A 80 -17.57 7.74 6.76
CA LYS A 80 -18.82 7.25 6.20
C LYS A 80 -18.54 6.69 4.82
N ILE A 81 -18.91 5.43 4.61
CA ILE A 81 -18.75 4.69 3.37
C ILE A 81 -20.15 4.38 2.84
N CYS A 82 -20.41 4.75 1.58
CA CYS A 82 -21.67 4.47 0.90
C CYS A 82 -21.34 3.98 -0.49
N TYR A 83 -21.51 2.69 -0.75
CA TYR A 83 -21.27 2.09 -2.06
C TYR A 83 -22.57 1.54 -2.61
N ASP A 84 -22.83 1.84 -3.88
CA ASP A 84 -23.91 1.23 -4.65
C ASP A 84 -23.32 0.04 -5.42
N PRO A 85 -23.70 -1.21 -5.08
CA PRO A 85 -23.11 -2.39 -5.72
C PRO A 85 -23.36 -2.45 -7.24
N SER A 86 -24.35 -1.72 -7.75
CA SER A 86 -24.64 -1.62 -9.18
C SER A 86 -23.67 -0.76 -9.97
N THR A 87 -22.79 0.01 -9.29
CA THR A 87 -21.77 0.79 -9.99
C THR A 87 -20.55 -0.05 -10.36
N CYS A 88 -20.45 -1.30 -9.89
CA CYS A 88 -19.37 -2.20 -10.29
C CYS A 88 -19.47 -2.54 -11.79
N LEU A 89 -18.36 -2.42 -12.51
CA LEU A 89 -18.30 -2.61 -13.96
C LEU A 89 -17.65 -3.95 -14.31
N HIS A 90 -16.33 -4.01 -14.21
CA HIS A 90 -15.53 -5.13 -14.70
C HIS A 90 -14.35 -5.38 -13.78
N ILE A 91 -13.78 -6.58 -13.91
CA ILE A 91 -12.52 -6.97 -13.31
C ILE A 91 -11.49 -7.14 -14.43
N TRP A 92 -10.31 -6.55 -14.26
CA TRP A 92 -9.27 -6.49 -15.28
C TRP A 92 -7.90 -6.76 -14.68
N ASN A 93 -7.17 -7.72 -15.27
CA ASN A 93 -5.76 -7.91 -14.96
C ASN A 93 -4.92 -7.00 -15.86
N ASN A 94 -4.33 -5.95 -15.30
CA ASN A 94 -3.54 -4.97 -16.06
C ASN A 94 -2.04 -5.34 -16.15
N GLY A 95 -1.66 -6.52 -15.65
CA GLY A 95 -0.25 -6.95 -15.62
C GLY A 95 0.58 -6.35 -14.49
N TYR A 96 -0.05 -5.70 -13.52
CA TYR A 96 0.57 -5.25 -12.26
C TYR A 96 -0.23 -5.76 -11.04
N SER A 97 -1.54 -5.62 -11.12
CA SER A 97 -2.54 -6.22 -10.22
C SER A 97 -3.71 -6.65 -11.10
N PHE A 98 -4.77 -7.16 -10.48
CA PHE A 98 -6.11 -6.94 -11.03
C PHE A 98 -6.76 -5.71 -10.38
N LEU A 99 -7.69 -5.11 -11.10
CA LEU A 99 -8.52 -3.99 -10.68
C LEU A 99 -9.98 -4.38 -10.81
N VAL A 100 -10.80 -3.93 -9.88
CA VAL A 100 -12.26 -3.90 -10.04
C VAL A 100 -12.66 -2.43 -10.19
N GLU A 101 -13.20 -2.08 -11.35
CA GLU A 101 -13.54 -0.70 -11.69
C GLU A 101 -15.02 -0.39 -11.45
N PHE A 102 -15.30 0.87 -11.11
CA PHE A 102 -16.62 1.35 -10.77
C PHE A 102 -16.98 2.59 -11.60
N GLU A 103 -18.27 2.71 -11.93
CA GLU A 103 -18.86 3.90 -12.52
C GLU A 103 -18.79 5.08 -11.53
N ASP A 104 -18.18 6.17 -11.97
CA ASP A 104 -17.81 7.33 -11.14
C ASP A 104 -18.30 8.69 -11.71
N SER A 105 -19.20 8.68 -12.70
CA SER A 105 -19.85 9.89 -13.23
C SER A 105 -20.75 10.60 -12.22
N ALA A 106 -21.23 9.91 -11.17
CA ALA A 106 -22.12 10.44 -10.15
C ALA A 106 -21.73 9.99 -8.72
N ASP A 107 -22.28 10.67 -7.71
CA ASP A 107 -22.05 10.41 -6.28
C ASP A 107 -22.84 9.18 -5.76
N LYS A 108 -22.75 8.04 -6.47
CA LYS A 108 -23.41 6.78 -6.08
C LYS A 108 -22.55 5.96 -5.11
N SER A 109 -21.25 5.86 -5.41
CA SER A 109 -20.27 5.13 -4.60
C SER A 109 -19.21 6.10 -4.09
N VAL A 110 -19.35 6.53 -2.83
CA VAL A 110 -18.55 7.62 -2.24
C VAL A 110 -18.12 7.34 -0.80
N ILE A 111 -17.02 7.98 -0.41
CA ILE A 111 -16.61 8.13 0.99
C ILE A 111 -16.63 9.60 1.41
N ARG A 112 -16.91 9.84 2.69
CA ARG A 112 -16.94 11.19 3.27
C ARG A 112 -16.67 11.17 4.78
N GLY A 113 -16.34 12.33 5.33
CA GLY A 113 -15.94 12.43 6.73
C GLY A 113 -14.53 11.94 6.96
N GLY A 114 -14.22 11.51 8.18
CA GLY A 114 -12.83 11.25 8.57
C GLY A 114 -11.91 12.46 8.36
N PRO A 115 -10.76 12.29 7.69
CA PRO A 115 -9.85 13.39 7.37
C PRO A 115 -10.27 14.19 6.13
N LEU A 116 -11.37 13.82 5.46
CA LEU A 116 -11.76 14.37 4.16
C LEU A 116 -12.67 15.59 4.30
N GLU A 117 -12.39 16.62 3.51
CA GLU A 117 -13.21 17.84 3.43
C GLU A 117 -14.44 17.65 2.53
N ASN A 118 -14.29 16.88 1.46
CA ASN A 118 -15.30 16.65 0.42
C ASN A 118 -15.73 15.17 0.35
N ASN A 119 -16.73 14.88 -0.48
CA ASN A 119 -17.02 13.52 -0.90
C ASN A 119 -16.00 13.08 -1.96
N TYR A 120 -15.55 11.82 -1.89
CA TYR A 120 -14.65 11.24 -2.87
C TYR A 120 -15.32 10.03 -3.51
N ARG A 121 -15.36 9.98 -4.85
CA ARG A 121 -15.99 8.90 -5.62
C ARG A 121 -15.05 7.72 -5.75
N LEU A 122 -15.56 6.51 -5.52
CA LEU A 122 -14.82 5.27 -5.74
C LEU A 122 -14.54 5.11 -7.22
N LYS A 123 -13.26 4.99 -7.60
CA LYS A 123 -12.85 4.70 -8.97
C LYS A 123 -12.66 3.21 -9.19
N GLN A 124 -11.90 2.59 -8.29
CA GLN A 124 -11.50 1.20 -8.37
C GLN A 124 -11.05 0.69 -7.01
N PHE A 125 -10.96 -0.62 -6.86
CA PHE A 125 -10.07 -1.20 -5.87
C PHE A 125 -9.13 -2.24 -6.50
N HIS A 126 -8.01 -2.48 -5.82
CA HIS A 126 -7.01 -3.49 -6.19
C HIS A 126 -6.29 -4.01 -4.93
N PHE A 127 -5.42 -4.99 -5.12
CA PHE A 127 -4.68 -5.61 -4.02
C PHE A 127 -3.18 -5.66 -4.30
N HIS A 128 -2.41 -5.67 -3.23
CA HIS A 128 -1.01 -6.03 -3.21
C HIS A 128 -0.83 -7.30 -2.36
N TRP A 129 -0.03 -8.25 -2.81
CA TRP A 129 0.20 -9.51 -2.09
C TRP A 129 1.59 -10.08 -2.34
N GLY A 130 2.02 -10.95 -1.42
CA GLY A 130 3.32 -11.61 -1.47
C GLY A 130 3.25 -13.03 -2.01
N ALA A 131 4.41 -13.53 -2.40
CA ALA A 131 4.60 -14.93 -2.79
C ALA A 131 4.35 -15.91 -1.63
N ILE A 132 4.49 -15.45 -0.39
CA ILE A 132 4.30 -16.26 0.83
C ILE A 132 3.42 -15.54 1.84
N ASN A 133 3.06 -16.21 2.93
CA ASN A 133 2.09 -15.68 3.91
C ASN A 133 2.69 -14.64 4.88
N ASP A 134 4.02 -14.56 4.97
CA ASP A 134 4.72 -13.70 5.93
C ASP A 134 4.79 -12.23 5.48
N TRP A 135 4.53 -11.94 4.19
CA TRP A 135 4.59 -10.59 3.62
C TRP A 135 3.68 -10.44 2.41
N GLY A 136 3.47 -9.18 1.99
CA GLY A 136 2.68 -8.84 0.81
C GLY A 136 1.97 -7.51 0.90
N SER A 137 1.68 -7.04 2.11
CA SER A 137 1.22 -5.68 2.34
C SER A 137 2.29 -4.65 2.01
N GLU A 138 1.85 -3.49 1.55
CA GLU A 138 2.72 -2.35 1.27
C GLU A 138 3.05 -1.62 2.57
N HIS A 139 2.01 -1.29 3.34
CA HIS A 139 2.13 -0.73 4.67
C HIS A 139 2.54 -1.81 5.67
N THR A 140 3.13 -1.36 6.78
CA THR A 140 3.40 -2.20 7.94
C THR A 140 2.94 -1.49 9.20
N VAL A 141 2.66 -2.26 10.25
CA VAL A 141 2.37 -1.72 11.59
C VAL A 141 3.42 -2.27 12.55
N ASP A 142 4.19 -1.40 13.20
CA ASP A 142 5.37 -1.78 13.99
C ASP A 142 6.31 -2.75 13.25
N SER A 143 6.53 -2.48 11.96
CA SER A 143 7.34 -3.31 11.04
C SER A 143 6.83 -4.74 10.83
N LYS A 144 5.59 -5.04 11.23
CA LYS A 144 4.90 -6.27 10.89
C LYS A 144 4.19 -6.13 9.56
N CYS A 145 4.46 -7.08 8.66
CA CYS A 145 3.78 -7.21 7.39
C CYS A 145 2.52 -8.08 7.52
N TYR A 146 1.64 -7.95 6.54
CA TYR A 146 0.50 -8.82 6.29
C TYR A 146 0.67 -9.52 4.93
N PRO A 147 0.04 -10.67 4.69
CA PRO A 147 0.14 -11.40 3.42
C PRO A 147 -0.39 -10.62 2.21
N ALA A 148 -1.34 -9.70 2.43
CA ALA A 148 -1.88 -8.83 1.39
C ALA A 148 -2.46 -7.54 1.97
N GLU A 149 -2.69 -6.57 1.10
CA GLU A 149 -3.31 -5.28 1.41
C GLU A 149 -4.24 -4.87 0.26
N LEU A 150 -5.48 -4.54 0.60
CA LEU A 150 -6.50 -3.99 -0.30
C LEU A 150 -6.41 -2.47 -0.31
N HIS A 151 -6.45 -1.87 -1.50
CA HIS A 151 -6.60 -0.43 -1.70
C HIS A 151 -7.89 -0.11 -2.43
N LEU A 152 -8.76 0.68 -1.79
CA LEU A 152 -9.93 1.27 -2.44
C LEU A 152 -9.63 2.73 -2.77
N VAL A 153 -9.54 3.04 -4.06
CA VAL A 153 -9.07 4.32 -4.57
C VAL A 153 -10.25 5.21 -4.91
N HIS A 154 -10.26 6.40 -4.32
CA HIS A 154 -11.29 7.40 -4.53
C HIS A 154 -10.69 8.72 -4.98
N TRP A 155 -11.48 9.55 -5.67
CA TRP A 155 -11.05 10.84 -6.16
C TRP A 155 -12.05 11.97 -5.86
N ASN A 156 -11.52 13.18 -5.69
CA ASN A 156 -12.29 14.37 -5.33
C ASN A 156 -12.95 15.00 -6.56
N ALA A 157 -14.10 14.45 -6.96
CA ALA A 157 -14.91 14.97 -8.05
C ALA A 157 -15.60 16.32 -7.74
N VAL A 158 -15.53 16.79 -6.49
CA VAL A 158 -16.02 18.13 -6.12
C VAL A 158 -15.02 19.21 -6.56
N LYS A 159 -13.71 18.92 -6.45
CA LYS A 159 -12.64 19.88 -6.75
C LYS A 159 -12.05 19.73 -8.16
N TYR A 160 -12.00 18.50 -8.68
CA TYR A 160 -11.33 18.20 -9.95
C TYR A 160 -12.32 17.66 -10.98
N LYS A 161 -12.03 17.90 -12.27
CA LYS A 161 -12.92 17.54 -13.38
C LYS A 161 -12.78 16.08 -13.81
N SER A 162 -11.62 15.49 -13.56
CA SER A 162 -11.29 14.12 -13.93
C SER A 162 -10.46 13.43 -12.85
N PHE A 163 -10.40 12.11 -12.90
CA PHE A 163 -9.53 11.31 -12.06
C PHE A 163 -8.06 11.65 -12.30
N GLU A 164 -7.68 11.86 -13.57
CA GLU A 164 -6.31 12.16 -13.98
C GLU A 164 -5.83 13.49 -13.39
N ASP A 165 -6.67 14.53 -13.42
CA ASP A 165 -6.37 15.82 -12.81
C ASP A 165 -6.22 15.68 -11.29
N ALA A 166 -7.15 14.95 -10.65
CA ALA A 166 -7.11 14.70 -9.22
C ALA A 166 -5.85 13.91 -8.81
N ALA A 167 -5.44 12.93 -9.62
CA ALA A 167 -4.28 12.10 -9.34
C ALA A 167 -2.95 12.87 -9.32
N MET A 168 -2.90 14.05 -9.92
CA MET A 168 -1.71 14.90 -9.97
C MET A 168 -1.67 15.99 -8.89
N GLU A 169 -2.76 16.15 -8.13
CA GLU A 169 -2.99 17.33 -7.29
C GLU A 169 -3.17 16.96 -5.81
N GLU A 170 -2.72 17.85 -4.93
CA GLU A 170 -2.80 17.62 -3.49
C GLU A 170 -4.26 17.50 -3.01
N ASN A 171 -4.53 16.48 -2.18
CA ASN A 171 -5.86 16.08 -1.73
C ASN A 171 -6.81 15.70 -2.89
N GLY A 172 -6.29 15.37 -4.07
CA GLY A 172 -7.11 14.88 -5.17
C GLY A 172 -7.58 13.45 -4.97
N LEU A 173 -6.81 12.61 -4.28
CA LEU A 173 -7.16 11.22 -4.03
C LEU A 173 -7.35 10.92 -2.54
N ALA A 174 -8.18 9.93 -2.25
CA ALA A 174 -8.31 9.31 -0.94
C ALA A 174 -8.28 7.78 -1.10
N VAL A 175 -7.39 7.10 -0.38
CA VAL A 175 -7.24 5.64 -0.48
C VAL A 175 -7.50 5.01 0.88
N ILE A 176 -8.47 4.08 0.92
CA ILE A 176 -8.67 3.22 2.08
C ILE A 176 -7.77 1.99 1.91
N GLY A 177 -6.85 1.80 2.86
CA GLY A 177 -6.03 0.61 2.96
C GLY A 177 -6.59 -0.38 3.98
N VAL A 178 -6.75 -1.65 3.60
CA VAL A 178 -7.20 -2.73 4.48
C VAL A 178 -6.21 -3.88 4.43
N PHE A 179 -5.63 -4.25 5.57
CA PHE A 179 -4.78 -5.42 5.66
C PHE A 179 -5.58 -6.71 5.58
N LEU A 180 -5.03 -7.74 4.95
CA LEU A 180 -5.58 -9.10 4.96
C LEU A 180 -4.67 -9.98 5.81
N LYS A 181 -5.22 -10.82 6.68
CA LYS A 181 -4.46 -11.85 7.41
C LYS A 181 -5.08 -13.23 7.17
N LEU A 182 -4.27 -14.28 7.33
CA LEU A 182 -4.80 -15.63 7.36
C LEU A 182 -5.69 -15.84 8.59
N GLY A 183 -6.84 -16.46 8.37
CA GLY A 183 -7.82 -16.75 9.41
C GLY A 183 -9.02 -17.47 8.84
N VAL A 184 -10.22 -17.03 9.23
CA VAL A 184 -11.48 -17.58 8.74
C VAL A 184 -11.71 -17.23 7.26
N HIS A 185 -12.32 -18.17 6.53
CA HIS A 185 -12.78 -17.98 5.16
C HIS A 185 -13.70 -16.75 5.03
N HIS A 186 -13.39 -15.86 4.10
CA HIS A 186 -14.14 -14.64 3.86
C HIS A 186 -15.23 -14.88 2.82
N LYS A 187 -16.45 -15.20 3.26
CA LYS A 187 -17.56 -15.57 2.36
C LYS A 187 -17.80 -14.56 1.24
N GLU A 188 -17.83 -13.27 1.57
CA GLU A 188 -18.12 -12.21 0.58
C GLU A 188 -16.99 -11.99 -0.43
N LEU A 189 -15.74 -12.37 -0.09
CA LEU A 189 -14.60 -12.28 -1.00
C LEU A 189 -14.65 -13.40 -2.05
N GLN A 190 -15.39 -14.48 -1.78
CA GLN A 190 -15.39 -15.66 -2.64
C GLN A 190 -15.89 -15.34 -4.05
N LYS A 191 -16.87 -14.44 -4.19
CA LYS A 191 -17.34 -13.98 -5.50
C LYS A 191 -16.21 -13.40 -6.37
N LEU A 192 -15.29 -12.66 -5.75
CA LEU A 192 -14.12 -12.14 -6.43
C LEU A 192 -13.10 -13.24 -6.75
N VAL A 193 -12.84 -14.12 -5.79
CA VAL A 193 -11.93 -15.27 -5.96
C VAL A 193 -12.35 -16.16 -7.13
N ASP A 194 -13.65 -16.42 -7.27
CA ASP A 194 -14.22 -17.26 -8.34
C ASP A 194 -14.06 -16.63 -9.74
N ALA A 195 -13.90 -15.30 -9.83
CA ALA A 195 -13.68 -14.58 -11.08
C ALA A 195 -12.20 -14.56 -11.51
N LEU A 196 -11.25 -14.73 -10.58
CA LEU A 196 -9.81 -14.64 -10.86
C LEU A 196 -9.30 -15.60 -11.95
N PRO A 197 -9.77 -16.86 -12.07
CA PRO A 197 -9.34 -17.74 -13.15
C PRO A 197 -9.62 -17.19 -14.56
N ALA A 198 -10.72 -16.45 -14.73
CA ALA A 198 -11.10 -15.86 -16.01
C ALA A 198 -10.25 -14.64 -16.38
N ILE A 199 -9.56 -14.03 -15.41
CA ILE A 199 -8.59 -12.95 -15.63
C ILE A 199 -7.14 -13.35 -15.32
N LYS A 200 -6.80 -14.64 -15.48
CA LYS A 200 -5.47 -15.18 -15.11
C LYS A 200 -4.31 -14.43 -15.76
N HIS A 201 -4.44 -14.04 -17.03
CA HIS A 201 -3.36 -13.44 -17.82
C HIS A 201 -3.45 -11.92 -17.84
N LYS A 202 -2.33 -11.25 -18.08
CA LYS A 202 -2.35 -9.81 -18.33
C LYS A 202 -3.25 -9.47 -19.53
N ASP A 203 -3.90 -8.31 -19.45
CA ASP A 203 -4.81 -7.70 -20.43
C ASP A 203 -6.15 -8.43 -20.63
N THR A 204 -6.46 -9.43 -19.78
CA THR A 204 -7.80 -10.05 -19.77
C THR A 204 -8.75 -9.26 -18.87
N LEU A 205 -9.95 -9.00 -19.39
CA LEU A 205 -11.01 -8.22 -18.76
C LEU A 205 -12.34 -8.97 -18.89
N ILE A 206 -13.13 -9.02 -17.82
CA ILE A 206 -14.48 -9.58 -17.83
C ILE A 206 -15.44 -8.64 -17.09
N GLU A 207 -16.70 -8.60 -17.50
CA GLU A 207 -17.75 -7.98 -16.70
C GLU A 207 -17.90 -8.71 -15.36
N PHE A 208 -17.98 -7.96 -14.26
CA PHE A 208 -18.06 -8.55 -12.93
C PHE A 208 -19.48 -8.51 -12.34
N GLY A 209 -20.35 -7.68 -12.94
CA GLY A 209 -21.71 -7.46 -12.47
C GLY A 209 -21.73 -6.73 -11.11
N THR A 210 -22.73 -7.00 -10.28
CA THR A 210 -22.91 -6.31 -8.99
C THR A 210 -21.90 -6.78 -7.94
N PHE A 211 -21.19 -5.86 -7.30
CA PHE A 211 -20.28 -6.20 -6.19
C PHE A 211 -20.24 -5.05 -5.18
N ASP A 212 -20.45 -5.35 -3.90
CA ASP A 212 -20.37 -4.35 -2.84
C ASP A 212 -18.98 -4.36 -2.19
N PRO A 213 -18.11 -3.37 -2.44
CA PRO A 213 -16.79 -3.34 -1.82
C PRO A 213 -16.84 -3.07 -0.30
N ALA A 214 -17.97 -2.65 0.27
CA ALA A 214 -18.12 -2.50 1.71
C ALA A 214 -18.01 -3.86 2.43
N CYS A 215 -18.28 -4.97 1.75
CA CYS A 215 -18.14 -6.31 2.31
C CYS A 215 -16.67 -6.65 2.68
N LEU A 216 -15.70 -5.93 2.11
CA LEU A 216 -14.26 -6.11 2.37
C LEU A 216 -13.74 -5.22 3.50
N MET A 217 -14.64 -4.52 4.21
CA MET A 217 -14.27 -3.64 5.32
C MET A 217 -14.26 -4.40 6.65
N PRO A 218 -13.28 -4.15 7.53
CA PRO A 218 -13.34 -4.66 8.90
C PRO A 218 -14.45 -3.94 9.68
N THR A 219 -15.05 -4.63 10.65
CA THR A 219 -16.13 -4.08 11.50
C THR A 219 -15.67 -2.92 12.37
N CYS A 220 -14.38 -2.87 12.72
CA CYS A 220 -13.80 -1.80 13.53
C CYS A 220 -13.74 -0.49 12.74
N PRO A 221 -14.34 0.62 13.23
CA PRO A 221 -14.34 1.89 12.52
C PRO A 221 -12.96 2.58 12.56
N ASP A 222 -12.10 2.22 13.50
CA ASP A 222 -10.80 2.85 13.71
C ASP A 222 -9.90 2.84 12.47
N TYR A 223 -9.15 3.93 12.30
CA TYR A 223 -8.16 4.07 11.24
C TYR A 223 -7.00 4.98 11.66
N TRP A 224 -5.88 4.84 10.93
CA TRP A 224 -4.84 5.85 10.85
C TRP A 224 -4.99 6.66 9.57
N THR A 225 -4.47 7.89 9.56
CA THR A 225 -4.44 8.71 8.35
C THR A 225 -3.19 9.57 8.27
N TYR A 226 -2.71 9.78 7.03
CA TYR A 226 -1.58 10.63 6.72
C TYR A 226 -1.62 11.06 5.23
N SER A 227 -0.96 12.15 4.89
CA SER A 227 -0.79 12.59 3.49
C SER A 227 0.38 11.83 2.84
N GLY A 228 0.11 11.21 1.70
CA GLY A 228 1.03 10.31 1.03
C GLY A 228 0.97 10.39 -0.49
N SER A 229 1.48 9.33 -1.13
CA SER A 229 1.48 9.19 -2.58
C SER A 229 0.71 7.97 -3.05
N LEU A 230 0.51 7.88 -4.37
CA LEU A 230 0.32 6.59 -5.03
C LEU A 230 1.55 5.70 -4.79
N THR A 231 1.33 4.39 -4.69
CA THR A 231 2.39 3.40 -4.51
C THR A 231 2.84 2.76 -5.83
N THR A 232 2.13 3.07 -6.91
CA THR A 232 2.49 2.77 -8.30
C THR A 232 2.80 4.06 -9.07
N PRO A 233 3.65 4.00 -10.12
CA PRO A 233 3.84 5.13 -11.03
C PRO A 233 2.50 5.77 -11.44
N PRO A 234 2.40 7.11 -11.47
CA PRO A 234 3.50 8.08 -11.39
C PRO A 234 4.00 8.43 -9.97
N LEU A 235 3.51 7.77 -8.91
CA LEU A 235 3.90 8.04 -7.51
C LEU A 235 3.59 9.47 -7.03
N SER A 236 2.59 10.11 -7.63
CA SER A 236 2.14 11.46 -7.28
C SER A 236 1.74 11.56 -5.79
N GLU A 237 2.15 12.65 -5.14
CA GLU A 237 1.85 12.95 -3.73
C GLU A 237 0.47 13.60 -3.55
N SER A 238 -0.55 12.93 -4.08
CA SER A 238 -1.95 13.40 -4.17
C SER A 238 -2.89 12.68 -3.21
N VAL A 239 -2.39 11.72 -2.42
CA VAL A 239 -3.22 10.75 -1.70
C VAL A 239 -3.37 11.11 -0.23
N THR A 240 -4.61 11.23 0.24
CA THR A 240 -4.94 11.10 1.67
C THR A 240 -5.14 9.63 1.99
N TRP A 241 -4.21 9.04 2.74
CA TRP A 241 -4.31 7.64 3.16
C TRP A 241 -5.22 7.48 4.37
N ILE A 242 -6.03 6.43 4.37
CA ILE A 242 -6.91 6.01 5.45
C ILE A 242 -6.70 4.52 5.69
N ILE A 243 -5.81 4.16 6.61
CA ILE A 243 -5.43 2.76 6.88
C ILE A 243 -6.30 2.20 7.99
N LYS A 244 -7.14 1.22 7.68
CA LYS A 244 -8.00 0.54 8.67
C LYS A 244 -7.13 -0.16 9.71
N LYS A 245 -7.50 0.02 10.98
CA LYS A 245 -6.72 -0.52 12.12
C LYS A 245 -6.73 -2.05 12.17
N GLN A 246 -7.89 -2.64 11.93
CA GLN A 246 -8.05 -4.09 11.96
C GLN A 246 -7.91 -4.66 10.55
N PRO A 247 -7.24 -5.81 10.39
CA PRO A 247 -7.25 -6.56 9.15
C PRO A 247 -8.60 -7.28 8.97
N VAL A 248 -8.88 -7.70 7.74
CA VAL A 248 -9.87 -8.74 7.46
C VAL A 248 -9.20 -10.11 7.40
N GLU A 249 -9.96 -11.16 7.73
CA GLU A 249 -9.48 -12.54 7.65
C GLU A 249 -9.81 -13.14 6.30
N VAL A 250 -8.88 -13.88 5.73
CA VAL A 250 -9.08 -14.70 4.52
C VAL A 250 -8.48 -16.08 4.77
N ASP A 251 -9.03 -17.11 4.12
CA ASP A 251 -8.40 -18.42 4.21
C ASP A 251 -7.21 -18.57 3.25
N HIS A 252 -6.50 -19.69 3.39
CA HIS A 252 -5.33 -19.98 2.57
C HIS A 252 -5.64 -20.12 1.07
N ASN A 253 -6.76 -20.74 0.72
CA ASN A 253 -7.12 -21.03 -0.67
C ASN A 253 -7.55 -19.75 -1.40
N GLN A 254 -8.26 -18.85 -0.72
CA GLN A 254 -8.62 -17.55 -1.23
C GLN A 254 -7.38 -16.74 -1.59
N LEU A 255 -6.38 -16.70 -0.70
CA LEU A 255 -5.13 -16.00 -0.99
C LEU A 255 -4.28 -16.70 -2.07
N GLU A 256 -4.29 -18.03 -2.12
CA GLU A 256 -3.56 -18.76 -3.16
C GLU A 256 -4.12 -18.48 -4.56
N ALA A 257 -5.43 -18.27 -4.69
CA ALA A 257 -6.04 -17.89 -5.97
C ALA A 257 -5.45 -16.59 -6.55
N PHE A 258 -5.07 -15.62 -5.70
CA PHE A 258 -4.43 -14.38 -6.13
C PHE A 258 -3.05 -14.68 -6.73
N ARG A 259 -2.29 -15.57 -6.09
CA ARG A 259 -0.94 -15.99 -6.52
C ARG A 259 -0.92 -16.81 -7.80
N MET A 260 -2.08 -17.23 -8.29
CA MET A 260 -2.24 -17.94 -9.57
C MET A 260 -2.39 -17.02 -10.77
N LEU A 261 -2.61 -15.71 -10.54
CA LEU A 261 -2.59 -14.70 -11.60
C LEU A 261 -1.18 -14.53 -12.18
N LEU A 262 -1.09 -14.00 -13.39
CA LEU A 262 0.14 -13.80 -14.12
C LEU A 262 0.33 -12.34 -14.50
N PHE A 263 1.58 -11.86 -14.40
CA PHE A 263 2.00 -10.56 -14.94
C PHE A 263 2.05 -10.54 -16.48
N THR A 264 2.00 -11.72 -17.11
CA THR A 264 2.31 -11.93 -18.52
C THR A 264 1.06 -12.27 -19.31
N SER A 265 1.01 -11.83 -20.56
CA SER A 265 -0.11 -12.04 -21.47
C SER A 265 -0.13 -13.49 -21.98
N VAL A 266 -1.21 -13.88 -22.66
CA VAL A 266 -1.31 -15.23 -23.28
C VAL A 266 -0.21 -15.40 -24.33
N GLY A 267 0.51 -16.53 -24.29
CA GLY A 267 1.61 -16.83 -25.21
C GLY A 267 2.99 -16.34 -24.76
N GLU A 268 3.06 -15.49 -23.73
CA GLU A 268 4.32 -15.13 -23.09
C GLU A 268 4.76 -16.20 -22.07
N LYS A 269 6.04 -16.21 -21.70
CA LYS A 269 6.55 -17.09 -20.65
C LYS A 269 5.87 -16.72 -19.31
N GLU A 270 5.10 -17.65 -18.75
CA GLU A 270 4.35 -17.41 -17.52
C GLU A 270 5.23 -16.85 -16.39
N LYS A 271 4.81 -15.72 -15.83
CA LYS A 271 5.37 -15.15 -14.61
C LYS A 271 4.25 -14.88 -13.62
N ARG A 272 4.26 -15.59 -12.49
CA ARG A 272 3.28 -15.40 -11.41
C ARG A 272 3.27 -13.95 -10.93
N MET A 273 2.08 -13.41 -10.77
CA MET A 273 1.80 -12.12 -10.16
C MET A 273 1.91 -12.30 -8.64
N VAL A 274 3.11 -12.12 -8.12
CA VAL A 274 3.42 -12.16 -6.68
C VAL A 274 4.46 -11.11 -6.37
N ASP A 275 4.52 -10.69 -5.10
CA ASP A 275 5.39 -9.62 -4.62
C ASP A 275 5.16 -8.32 -5.43
N ASN A 276 3.89 -8.02 -5.71
CA ASN A 276 3.47 -6.83 -6.46
C ASN A 276 3.34 -5.59 -5.55
N PHE A 277 4.15 -5.48 -4.51
CA PHE A 277 4.14 -4.38 -3.54
C PHE A 277 5.41 -3.53 -3.61
N ARG A 278 5.30 -2.25 -3.24
CA ARG A 278 6.38 -1.29 -3.10
C ARG A 278 7.05 -1.41 -1.72
N PRO A 279 8.38 -1.30 -1.63
CA PRO A 279 9.08 -1.16 -0.35
C PRO A 279 8.68 0.10 0.43
N LEU A 280 8.82 0.04 1.75
CA LEU A 280 8.58 1.17 2.65
C LEU A 280 9.40 2.41 2.29
N GLN A 281 8.75 3.56 2.36
CA GLN A 281 9.32 4.88 2.14
C GLN A 281 9.55 5.60 3.49
N PRO A 282 10.49 6.55 3.56
CA PRO A 282 10.72 7.32 4.78
C PRO A 282 9.49 8.13 5.19
N LEU A 283 9.19 8.16 6.50
CA LEU A 283 8.11 8.99 7.03
C LEU A 283 8.39 10.50 6.85
N MET A 284 9.66 10.89 6.86
CA MET A 284 10.12 12.29 6.85
C MET A 284 9.46 13.09 7.99
N ASN A 285 9.00 14.31 7.71
CA ASN A 285 8.41 15.21 8.70
C ASN A 285 6.88 15.00 8.87
N ARG A 286 6.32 13.93 8.31
CA ARG A 286 4.88 13.67 8.40
C ARG A 286 4.49 13.10 9.75
N THR A 287 3.30 13.45 10.20
CA THR A 287 2.65 12.87 11.38
C THR A 287 1.55 11.92 10.93
N VAL A 288 1.54 10.72 11.50
CA VAL A 288 0.40 9.80 11.37
C VAL A 288 -0.61 10.13 12.45
N ARG A 289 -1.85 10.41 12.07
CA ARG A 289 -2.96 10.64 13.00
C ARG A 289 -3.76 9.36 13.21
N SER A 290 -4.33 9.15 14.39
CA SER A 290 -5.24 8.04 14.68
C SER A 290 -6.62 8.54 15.11
N SER A 291 -7.68 7.84 14.69
CA SER A 291 -9.05 8.12 15.12
C SER A 291 -9.40 7.53 16.49
N PHE A 292 -8.43 6.96 17.20
CA PHE A 292 -8.61 6.23 18.45
C PHE A 292 -7.48 6.51 19.43
N HIS A 293 -7.82 6.41 20.72
CA HIS A 293 -6.87 6.51 21.83
C HIS A 293 -6.07 5.22 21.99
N HIS A 294 -4.81 5.39 22.41
CA HIS A 294 -3.91 4.29 22.78
C HIS A 294 -4.10 3.81 24.22
N ASP A 295 -4.98 4.46 24.99
CA ASP A 295 -5.03 4.44 26.46
C ASP A 295 -5.52 3.12 27.10
N HIS A 296 -5.79 2.08 26.31
CA HIS A 296 -6.31 0.82 26.86
C HIS A 296 -5.26 -0.06 27.58
N ILE A 297 -3.95 0.26 27.55
CA ILE A 297 -2.92 -0.55 28.24
C ILE A 297 -2.41 0.08 29.55
N LEU A 298 -2.55 1.39 29.77
CA LEU A 298 -2.17 1.99 31.06
C LEU A 298 -3.11 1.56 32.20
N ASN A 299 -4.37 1.22 31.89
CA ASN A 299 -5.33 0.73 32.88
C ASN A 299 -5.12 -0.75 33.26
N LEU A 300 -4.56 -1.59 32.37
CA LEU A 300 -4.17 -2.97 32.73
C LEU A 300 -2.95 -3.01 33.64
N GLN A 301 -2.02 -2.05 33.49
CA GLN A 301 -0.88 -1.92 34.42
C GLN A 301 -1.26 -1.27 35.75
N LYS A 302 -2.21 -0.33 35.79
CA LYS A 302 -2.77 0.20 37.05
C LYS A 302 -3.60 -0.84 37.82
N GLY A 303 -4.40 -1.65 37.12
CA GLY A 303 -5.17 -2.74 37.74
C GLY A 303 -4.30 -3.85 38.35
N ARG A 304 -3.18 -4.20 37.70
CA ARG A 304 -2.20 -5.15 38.27
C ARG A 304 -1.43 -4.61 39.48
N LYS A 305 -1.13 -3.30 39.53
CA LYS A 305 -0.43 -2.69 40.67
C LYS A 305 -1.32 -2.49 41.90
N GLN A 306 -2.64 -2.39 41.75
CA GLN A 306 -3.56 -2.26 42.88
C GLN A 306 -3.89 -3.61 43.54
N GLN A 307 -3.78 -4.74 42.82
CA GLN A 307 -4.02 -6.07 43.38
C GLN A 307 -2.83 -6.65 44.17
N THR A 308 -1.62 -6.10 44.06
CA THR A 308 -0.42 -6.63 44.74
C THR A 308 -0.15 -6.06 46.14
N HIS A 309 -1.04 -5.22 46.69
CA HIS A 309 -0.83 -4.58 48.01
C HIS A 309 -1.73 -5.12 49.14
N HIS A 310 -2.49 -6.20 48.93
CA HIS A 310 -3.29 -6.81 49.99
C HIS A 310 -3.13 -8.34 50.04
N ILE A 311 -1.90 -8.82 50.24
CA ILE A 311 -1.68 -10.16 50.81
C ILE A 311 -0.40 -10.14 51.65
N THR A 312 -0.52 -10.03 52.97
CA THR A 312 0.14 -10.85 54.03
C THR A 312 0.19 -10.10 55.37
N PRO A 313 0.34 -10.81 56.51
CA PRO A 313 0.02 -12.22 56.80
C PRO A 313 -1.28 -12.39 57.60
#